data_AF-A0A9W7JAB6-F1
#
_entry.id   AF-A0A9W7JAB6-F1
#
_cell.length_a   1.000
_cell.length_b   1.000
_cell.length_c   1.000
_cell.angle_alpha   90.00
_cell.angle_beta   90.00
_cell.angle_gamma   90.00
#
_symmetry.space_group_name_H-M   'P 1'
#
loop_
_entity.id
_entity.type
_entity.pdbx_description
1 polymer ?
#
loop_
_entity_poly.entity_id
_entity_poly.type
_entity_poly.pdbx_seq_one_letter_code
_entity_poly.pdbx_strand_id
1 'polypeptide(L)'
;MSADTMMNVSNGNGNGNGNGNAQPDPQRTYQVVVAATKNMGIGKDGKLPWKLPSDLKFFKDLTLTTSDSGKKNAVIMGRKTWESIPLQHRPLPGRLNVVLTRSGSFDIATAENVVICGSMTSALELLAASPYCLSIEKVFVIGGGQIFRESLNAAGCDAIHITEIETSIECDTFMPAIDSSVFQPWCSSFPLVENNIRYCFTTYVRVRTSTVEHNNQNCDLASDNKPDTDKFEVKKFSFLPKTIFQRHEEYLYLNLVQDIISDGNLKDDRTGTGTLSKFGCQMRFNLRTTFPLLTTKKVFWRGVVEELLWFISGSTNAKVLQEKGIHIWDGNASRNFLDSIGMTNREEGDLGPVYGFQWRHFGARYTDMHADYTGQGFDQLLDVIDKIKNNPNDRRIILSAWNPSDLKLMALPPCHMFAQFYVANGELSCQMYQRSADMGLGVPFNIASYALLTCMIAHVCDLVPGDFIHVLGDTHVYSTHVRPLQEQLQKPPKPFPILKINPEKKNIDSFVASDFKLIGYDPHEKIEMKMAV
;
A
#
# COMPACT_ATOMS: atom_id res chain seq x y z
N MET A 1 -6.11 -35.07 -68.39
CA MET A 1 -7.44 -34.51 -68.75
C MET A 1 -7.68 -33.37 -67.77
N SER A 2 -7.30 -32.14 -68.11
CA SER A 2 -8.14 -31.11 -68.76
C SER A 2 -9.36 -30.76 -67.89
N ALA A 3 -9.67 -29.52 -67.52
CA ALA A 3 -9.20 -28.21 -67.98
C ALA A 3 -9.57 -27.12 -66.95
N ASP A 4 -8.89 -25.98 -67.07
CA ASP A 4 -9.20 -24.67 -66.49
C ASP A 4 -10.62 -24.19 -66.76
N THR A 5 -11.17 -23.34 -65.88
CA THR A 5 -11.89 -22.13 -66.29
C THR A 5 -11.87 -21.08 -65.18
N MET A 6 -11.27 -19.92 -65.48
CA MET A 6 -11.40 -18.65 -64.74
C MET A 6 -12.84 -18.12 -64.81
N MET A 7 -13.34 -17.49 -63.74
CA MET A 7 -14.35 -16.43 -63.86
C MET A 7 -13.99 -15.21 -63.02
N ASN A 8 -13.88 -14.10 -63.74
CA ASN A 8 -13.83 -12.71 -63.28
C ASN A 8 -14.99 -12.39 -62.32
N VAL A 9 -14.71 -11.55 -61.31
CA VAL A 9 -15.74 -10.67 -60.73
C VAL A 9 -15.22 -9.22 -60.71
N SER A 10 -16.09 -8.39 -61.27
CA SER A 10 -16.07 -6.97 -61.62
C SER A 10 -15.62 -5.95 -60.57
N ASN A 11 -14.97 -4.89 -61.06
CA ASN A 11 -14.92 -3.56 -60.44
C ASN A 11 -16.33 -3.00 -60.25
N GLY A 12 -16.74 -2.83 -58.99
CA GLY A 12 -17.92 -2.08 -58.59
C GLY A 12 -17.49 -0.83 -57.83
N ASN A 13 -17.60 0.33 -58.48
CA ASN A 13 -17.44 1.64 -57.87
C ASN A 13 -18.67 1.91 -56.99
N GLY A 14 -18.53 1.72 -55.67
CA GLY A 14 -19.58 1.96 -54.69
C GLY A 14 -19.16 3.04 -53.70
N ASN A 15 -19.59 4.27 -53.97
CA ASN A 15 -19.50 5.39 -53.03
C ASN A 15 -20.42 5.07 -51.83
N GLY A 16 -19.82 4.67 -50.71
CA GLY A 16 -20.52 4.36 -49.47
C GLY A 16 -19.87 5.09 -48.32
N ASN A 17 -20.42 6.26 -47.98
CA ASN A 17 -20.11 7.03 -46.78
C ASN A 17 -20.52 6.21 -45.54
N GLY A 18 -19.63 5.35 -45.07
CA GLY A 18 -19.78 4.59 -43.84
C GLY A 18 -18.91 5.20 -42.75
N ASN A 19 -19.50 6.10 -41.97
CA ASN A 19 -18.91 6.60 -40.74
C ASN A 19 -18.94 5.45 -39.71
N GLY A 20 -18.04 4.49 -39.87
CA GLY A 20 -17.85 3.39 -38.95
C GLY A 20 -17.06 3.90 -37.76
N ASN A 21 -17.74 4.06 -36.62
CA ASN A 21 -17.09 3.97 -35.32
C ASN A 21 -16.32 2.65 -35.29
N ALA A 22 -15.03 2.70 -35.60
CA ALA A 22 -14.12 1.60 -35.36
C ALA A 22 -14.15 1.34 -33.85
N GLN A 23 -14.85 0.28 -33.45
CA GLN A 23 -14.59 -0.37 -32.18
C GLN A 23 -13.08 -0.57 -32.11
N PRO A 24 -12.37 -0.08 -31.08
CA PRO A 24 -10.96 -0.36 -30.98
C PRO A 24 -10.83 -1.88 -30.90
N ASP A 25 -10.10 -2.47 -31.85
CA ASP A 25 -9.73 -3.89 -31.83
C ASP A 25 -9.25 -4.22 -30.41
N PRO A 26 -9.63 -5.36 -29.81
CA PRO A 26 -9.25 -5.67 -28.44
C PRO A 26 -7.75 -5.88 -28.36
N GLN A 27 -7.01 -4.78 -28.18
CA GLN A 27 -5.59 -4.80 -27.95
C GLN A 27 -5.34 -5.46 -26.61
N ARG A 28 -4.54 -6.52 -26.65
CA ARG A 28 -4.09 -7.22 -25.46
C ARG A 28 -3.31 -6.26 -24.57
N THR A 29 -3.62 -6.24 -23.28
CA THR A 29 -2.85 -5.45 -22.30
C THR A 29 -1.57 -6.17 -21.88
N TYR A 30 -0.68 -5.45 -21.21
CA TYR A 30 0.62 -5.97 -20.79
C TYR A 30 1.08 -5.37 -19.46
N GLN A 31 2.14 -5.96 -18.91
CA GLN A 31 2.79 -5.51 -17.68
C GLN A 31 4.26 -5.22 -17.97
N VAL A 32 4.86 -4.27 -17.28
CA VAL A 32 6.30 -3.97 -17.41
C VAL A 32 7.06 -4.70 -16.31
N VAL A 33 8.23 -5.23 -16.65
CA VAL A 33 9.19 -5.76 -15.66
C VAL A 33 10.54 -5.11 -15.89
N VAL A 34 11.08 -4.45 -14.87
CA VAL A 34 12.32 -3.66 -15.00
C VAL A 34 13.06 -3.56 -13.67
N ALA A 35 14.38 -3.45 -13.72
CA ALA A 35 15.19 -3.00 -12.59
C ALA A 35 15.75 -1.62 -12.91
N ALA A 36 15.61 -0.65 -12.00
CA ALA A 36 16.03 0.71 -12.26
C ALA A 36 16.57 1.40 -11.01
N THR A 37 17.54 2.29 -11.20
CA THR A 37 18.03 3.18 -10.14
C THR A 37 16.99 4.27 -9.82
N LYS A 38 17.19 5.02 -8.73
CA LYS A 38 16.37 6.21 -8.38
C LYS A 38 16.22 7.21 -9.53
N ASN A 39 17.22 7.33 -10.41
CA ASN A 39 17.20 8.21 -11.58
C ASN A 39 16.65 7.53 -12.84
N MET A 40 15.93 6.41 -12.69
CA MET A 40 15.36 5.60 -13.77
C MET A 40 16.40 5.02 -14.74
N GLY A 41 17.66 4.87 -14.29
CA GLY A 41 18.73 4.24 -15.06
C GLY A 41 18.60 2.72 -15.05
N ILE A 42 18.66 2.09 -16.22
CA ILE A 42 18.39 0.66 -16.44
C ILE A 42 19.56 -0.10 -17.08
N GLY A 43 20.59 0.60 -17.56
CA GLY A 43 21.65 0.00 -18.34
C GLY A 43 22.88 0.90 -18.47
N LYS A 44 24.04 0.27 -18.68
CA LYS A 44 25.31 0.90 -19.04
C LYS A 44 26.04 0.02 -20.06
N ASP A 45 26.52 0.60 -21.16
CA ASP A 45 27.28 -0.08 -22.22
C ASP A 45 26.58 -1.34 -22.76
N GLY A 46 25.24 -1.30 -22.86
CA GLY A 46 24.42 -2.42 -23.34
C GLY A 46 24.27 -3.59 -22.36
N LYS A 47 24.63 -3.42 -21.09
CA LYS A 47 24.53 -4.42 -20.03
C LYS A 47 23.82 -3.86 -18.79
N LEU A 48 23.42 -4.75 -17.89
CA LEU A 48 23.00 -4.37 -16.54
C LEU A 48 24.24 -3.92 -15.74
N PRO A 49 24.23 -2.73 -15.10
CA PRO A 49 25.38 -2.22 -14.36
C PRO A 49 25.48 -2.79 -12.93
N TRP A 50 24.68 -3.81 -12.61
CA TRP A 50 24.65 -4.51 -11.34
C TRP A 50 24.53 -6.03 -11.55
N LYS A 51 24.80 -6.78 -10.49
CA LYS A 51 24.61 -8.23 -10.44
C LYS A 51 23.75 -8.58 -9.23
N LEU A 52 22.47 -8.84 -9.49
CA LEU A 52 21.48 -9.14 -8.46
C LEU A 52 20.78 -10.49 -8.77
N PRO A 53 21.34 -11.65 -8.35
CA PRO A 53 20.70 -12.94 -8.54
C PRO A 53 19.25 -13.01 -8.03
N SER A 54 18.95 -12.32 -6.93
CA SER A 54 17.61 -12.28 -6.37
C SER A 54 16.61 -11.52 -7.26
N ASP A 55 17.06 -10.45 -7.94
CA ASP A 55 16.28 -9.74 -8.96
C ASP A 55 16.03 -10.61 -10.20
N LEU A 56 17.06 -11.30 -10.71
CA LEU A 56 16.89 -12.21 -11.84
C LEU A 56 15.94 -13.37 -11.51
N LYS A 57 15.96 -13.87 -10.27
CA LYS A 57 14.98 -14.85 -9.79
C LYS A 57 13.58 -14.26 -9.77
N PHE A 58 13.39 -13.06 -9.23
CA PHE A 58 12.10 -12.36 -9.24
C PHE A 58 11.57 -12.17 -10.67
N PHE A 59 12.40 -11.68 -11.60
CA PHE A 59 12.08 -11.55 -13.01
C PHE A 59 11.65 -12.90 -13.62
N LYS A 60 12.42 -13.97 -13.36
CA LYS A 60 12.13 -15.30 -13.87
C LYS A 60 10.80 -15.81 -13.34
N ASP A 61 10.59 -15.79 -12.03
CA ASP A 61 9.39 -16.32 -11.38
C ASP A 61 8.15 -15.55 -11.88
N LEU A 62 8.24 -14.22 -11.93
CA LEU A 62 7.16 -13.36 -12.41
C LEU A 62 6.78 -13.62 -13.87
N THR A 63 7.76 -13.74 -14.76
CA THR A 63 7.51 -13.89 -16.20
C THR A 63 7.24 -15.34 -16.61
N LEU A 64 7.64 -16.33 -15.81
CA LEU A 64 7.48 -17.75 -16.12
C LEU A 64 6.19 -18.34 -15.55
N THR A 65 5.77 -17.94 -14.35
CA THR A 65 4.62 -18.53 -13.67
C THR A 65 3.30 -18.16 -14.36
N THR A 66 2.50 -19.17 -14.66
CA THR A 66 1.12 -19.06 -15.14
C THR A 66 0.15 -19.60 -14.10
N SER A 67 -1.10 -19.15 -14.17
CA SER A 67 -2.20 -19.70 -13.37
C SER A 67 -2.73 -20.98 -14.01
N ASP A 68 -2.64 -21.07 -15.34
CA ASP A 68 -3.01 -22.24 -16.14
C ASP A 68 -1.74 -22.96 -16.63
N SER A 69 -1.57 -24.22 -16.23
CA SER A 69 -0.42 -25.05 -16.62
C SER A 69 -0.37 -25.37 -18.11
N GLY A 70 -1.48 -25.22 -18.84
CA GLY A 70 -1.54 -25.40 -20.29
C GLY A 70 -1.10 -24.16 -21.09
N LYS A 71 -0.89 -23.02 -20.42
CA LYS A 71 -0.52 -21.75 -21.05
C LYS A 71 0.93 -21.37 -20.78
N LYS A 72 1.44 -20.44 -21.58
CA LYS A 72 2.74 -19.77 -21.39
C LYS A 72 2.53 -18.28 -21.21
N ASN A 73 3.54 -17.55 -20.75
CA ASN A 73 3.55 -16.08 -20.87
C ASN A 73 4.40 -15.64 -22.07
N ALA A 74 4.17 -14.43 -22.56
CA ALA A 74 4.98 -13.78 -23.57
C ALA A 74 5.85 -12.67 -22.95
N VAL A 75 7.08 -12.53 -23.45
CA VAL A 75 8.00 -11.44 -23.12
C VAL A 75 8.32 -10.65 -24.39
N ILE A 76 8.01 -9.36 -24.39
CA ILE A 76 8.28 -8.42 -25.47
C ILE A 76 9.55 -7.63 -25.13
N MET A 77 10.48 -7.57 -26.08
CA MET A 77 11.72 -6.81 -25.92
C MET A 77 12.23 -6.21 -27.23
N GLY A 78 12.99 -5.12 -27.15
CA GLY A 78 13.71 -4.57 -28.32
C GLY A 78 14.94 -5.40 -28.70
N ARG A 79 15.40 -5.27 -29.96
CA ARG A 79 16.61 -5.97 -30.48
C ARG A 79 17.84 -5.87 -29.57
N LYS A 80 18.18 -4.67 -29.06
CA LYS A 80 19.35 -4.48 -28.20
C LYS A 80 19.24 -5.23 -26.87
N THR A 81 18.03 -5.28 -26.29
CA THR A 81 17.76 -6.07 -25.07
C THR A 81 17.90 -7.55 -25.37
N TRP A 82 17.32 -8.03 -26.48
CA TRP A 82 17.54 -9.40 -26.95
C TRP A 82 19.03 -9.72 -27.05
N GLU A 83 19.81 -8.87 -27.73
CA GLU A 83 21.25 -8.99 -27.91
C GLU A 83 22.08 -8.95 -26.62
N SER A 84 21.57 -8.32 -25.55
CA SER A 84 22.22 -8.29 -24.23
C SER A 84 22.06 -9.59 -23.42
N ILE A 85 21.04 -10.42 -23.73
CA ILE A 85 20.79 -11.67 -23.00
C ILE A 85 21.88 -12.69 -23.38
N PRO A 86 22.60 -13.31 -22.43
CA PRO A 86 23.63 -14.30 -22.77
C PRO A 86 23.09 -15.43 -23.64
N LEU A 87 23.88 -15.93 -24.60
CA LEU A 87 23.46 -16.94 -25.58
C LEU A 87 22.91 -18.21 -24.91
N GLN A 88 23.50 -18.64 -23.79
CA GLN A 88 23.03 -19.81 -23.02
C GLN A 88 21.66 -19.63 -22.34
N HIS A 89 21.13 -18.39 -22.32
CA HIS A 89 19.84 -18.04 -21.74
C HIS A 89 18.87 -17.47 -22.77
N ARG A 90 19.24 -17.50 -24.06
CA ARG A 90 18.46 -16.99 -25.18
C ARG A 90 18.05 -18.16 -26.09
N PRO A 91 16.75 -18.34 -26.42
CA PRO A 91 15.59 -17.62 -25.90
C PRO A 91 15.35 -17.88 -24.39
N LEU A 92 14.57 -17.01 -23.75
CA LEU A 92 14.16 -17.22 -22.37
C LEU A 92 13.24 -18.45 -22.28
N PRO A 93 13.65 -19.54 -21.59
CA PRO A 93 12.93 -20.80 -21.63
C PRO A 93 11.56 -20.71 -20.97
N GLY A 94 10.61 -21.52 -21.46
CA GLY A 94 9.24 -21.61 -20.95
C GLY A 94 8.33 -20.42 -21.30
N ARG A 95 8.81 -19.48 -22.11
CA ARG A 95 8.11 -18.25 -22.50
C ARG A 95 8.15 -18.06 -24.01
N LEU A 96 7.15 -17.38 -24.56
CA LEU A 96 7.18 -16.88 -25.93
C LEU A 96 8.00 -15.58 -25.95
N ASN A 97 9.07 -15.53 -26.75
CA ASN A 97 9.93 -14.36 -26.85
C ASN A 97 9.54 -13.55 -28.09
N VAL A 98 9.09 -12.32 -27.91
CA VAL A 98 8.72 -11.42 -29.00
C VAL A 98 9.77 -10.33 -29.12
N VAL A 99 10.51 -10.32 -30.23
CA VAL A 99 11.60 -9.39 -30.48
C VAL A 99 11.13 -8.29 -31.44
N LEU A 100 11.17 -7.05 -30.96
CA LEU A 100 10.84 -5.89 -31.76
C LEU A 100 12.05 -5.45 -32.58
N THR A 101 11.96 -5.63 -33.89
CA THR A 101 12.98 -5.19 -34.85
C THR A 101 12.40 -4.94 -36.24
N ARG A 102 12.99 -3.97 -36.95
CA ARG A 102 12.73 -3.72 -38.38
C ARG A 102 13.83 -4.29 -39.28
N SER A 103 14.98 -4.68 -38.70
CA SER A 103 16.03 -5.38 -39.44
C SER A 103 15.66 -6.86 -39.55
N GLY A 104 15.52 -7.36 -40.78
CA GLY A 104 15.21 -8.76 -41.08
C GLY A 104 16.38 -9.72 -40.81
N SER A 105 16.93 -9.70 -39.59
CA SER A 105 18.01 -10.60 -39.18
C SER A 105 17.48 -12.03 -39.11
N PHE A 106 17.84 -12.84 -40.10
CA PHE A 106 17.39 -14.22 -40.29
C PHE A 106 17.68 -15.13 -39.08
N ASP A 107 18.75 -14.87 -38.31
CA ASP A 107 19.17 -15.70 -37.17
C ASP A 107 18.18 -15.68 -35.99
N ILE A 108 17.31 -14.67 -35.88
CA ILE A 108 16.30 -14.58 -34.81
C ILE A 108 15.05 -15.39 -35.17
N ALA A 109 14.73 -15.49 -36.46
CA ALA A 109 13.46 -16.04 -36.94
C ALA A 109 13.37 -17.57 -36.89
N THR A 110 14.51 -18.26 -36.72
CA THR A 110 14.60 -19.73 -36.75
C THR A 110 14.53 -20.40 -35.37
N ALA A 111 14.59 -19.61 -34.29
CA ALA A 111 14.56 -20.13 -32.93
C ALA A 111 13.13 -20.49 -32.49
N GLU A 112 12.97 -21.67 -31.90
CA GLU A 112 11.68 -22.12 -31.36
C GLU A 112 11.20 -21.18 -30.24
N ASN A 113 9.90 -20.86 -30.21
CA ASN A 113 9.30 -19.93 -29.26
C ASN A 113 9.83 -18.47 -29.37
N VAL A 114 10.29 -18.06 -30.56
CA VAL A 114 10.67 -16.69 -30.87
C VAL A 114 9.82 -16.15 -32.02
N VAL A 115 9.33 -14.92 -31.89
CA VAL A 115 8.61 -14.21 -32.96
C VAL A 115 9.17 -12.81 -33.13
N ILE A 116 9.20 -12.32 -34.36
CA ILE A 116 9.66 -10.98 -34.70
C ILE A 116 8.46 -10.10 -35.04
N CYS A 117 8.42 -8.89 -34.50
CA CYS A 117 7.41 -7.88 -34.81
C CYS A 117 8.08 -6.53 -35.09
N GLY A 118 7.47 -5.71 -35.96
CA GLY A 118 8.03 -4.41 -36.34
C GLY A 118 7.76 -3.29 -35.33
N SER A 119 6.79 -3.49 -34.44
CA SER A 119 6.32 -2.49 -33.47
C SER A 119 5.59 -3.15 -32.28
N MET A 120 5.41 -2.38 -31.21
CA MET A 120 4.59 -2.80 -30.05
C MET A 120 3.15 -3.13 -30.48
N THR A 121 2.53 -2.29 -31.32
CA THR A 121 1.18 -2.50 -31.85
C THR A 121 1.05 -3.84 -32.56
N SER A 122 1.93 -4.12 -33.53
CA SER A 122 1.91 -5.40 -34.27
C SER A 122 2.14 -6.62 -33.37
N ALA A 123 2.92 -6.46 -32.27
CA ALA A 123 3.12 -7.54 -31.31
C ALA A 123 1.86 -7.82 -30.49
N LEU A 124 1.16 -6.76 -30.04
CA LEU A 124 -0.08 -6.92 -29.28
C LEU A 124 -1.22 -7.49 -30.15
N GLU A 125 -1.32 -7.05 -31.41
CA GLU A 125 -2.27 -7.61 -32.40
C GLU A 125 -2.01 -9.09 -32.64
N LEU A 126 -0.75 -9.47 -32.87
CA LEU A 126 -0.36 -10.88 -33.03
C LEU A 126 -0.75 -11.70 -31.79
N LEU A 127 -0.46 -11.18 -30.59
CA LEU A 127 -0.74 -11.87 -29.34
C LEU A 127 -2.25 -11.91 -29.01
N ALA A 128 -3.06 -11.01 -29.60
CA ALA A 128 -4.52 -11.04 -29.52
C ALA A 128 -5.15 -12.02 -30.52
N ALA A 129 -4.40 -12.46 -31.54
CA ALA A 129 -4.86 -13.40 -32.56
C ALA A 129 -4.58 -14.87 -32.20
N SER A 130 -5.27 -15.79 -32.88
CA SER A 130 -5.02 -17.23 -32.80
C SER A 130 -3.64 -17.57 -33.41
N PRO A 131 -2.85 -18.48 -32.81
CA PRO A 131 -3.16 -19.32 -31.65
C PRO A 131 -2.77 -18.70 -30.29
N TYR A 132 -2.21 -17.48 -30.26
CA TYR A 132 -1.63 -16.89 -29.06
C TYR A 132 -2.65 -16.38 -28.04
N CYS A 133 -3.85 -15.98 -28.47
CA CYS A 133 -4.93 -15.62 -27.55
C CYS A 133 -5.39 -16.80 -26.67
N LEU A 134 -5.21 -18.04 -27.14
CA LEU A 134 -5.57 -19.27 -26.42
C LEU A 134 -4.40 -19.81 -25.58
N SER A 135 -3.17 -19.69 -26.07
CA SER A 135 -1.97 -20.32 -25.49
C SER A 135 -1.14 -19.40 -24.59
N ILE A 136 -1.25 -18.08 -24.74
CA ILE A 136 -0.55 -17.12 -23.89
C ILE A 136 -1.49 -16.63 -22.79
N GLU A 137 -1.05 -16.59 -21.54
CA GLU A 137 -1.80 -16.04 -20.40
C GLU A 137 -1.52 -14.54 -20.25
N LYS A 138 -0.28 -14.15 -19.96
CA LYS A 138 0.12 -12.75 -19.75
C LYS A 138 1.21 -12.30 -20.72
N VAL A 139 1.30 -10.99 -20.91
CA VAL A 139 2.31 -10.32 -21.73
C VAL A 139 3.14 -9.40 -20.85
N PHE A 140 4.45 -9.54 -20.92
CA PHE A 140 5.41 -8.74 -20.16
C PHE A 140 6.32 -7.96 -21.11
N VAL A 141 6.45 -6.66 -20.94
CA VAL A 141 7.45 -5.83 -21.61
C VAL A 141 8.68 -5.74 -20.72
N ILE A 142 9.83 -6.16 -21.25
CA ILE A 142 11.05 -6.34 -20.44
C ILE A 142 12.21 -5.43 -20.89
N GLY A 143 11.93 -4.47 -21.77
CA GLY A 143 12.88 -3.44 -22.20
C GLY A 143 13.08 -3.35 -23.71
N GLY A 144 13.95 -2.48 -24.22
CA GLY A 144 14.83 -1.54 -23.51
C GLY A 144 14.28 -0.12 -23.43
N GLY A 145 15.15 0.87 -23.16
CA GLY A 145 14.73 2.25 -22.88
C GLY A 145 13.87 2.93 -23.96
N GLN A 146 14.03 2.58 -25.23
CA GLN A 146 13.09 3.05 -26.28
C GLN A 146 11.71 2.41 -26.13
N ILE A 147 11.64 1.09 -25.91
CA ILE A 147 10.39 0.36 -25.73
C ILE A 147 9.64 0.89 -24.51
N PHE A 148 10.34 1.11 -23.39
CA PHE A 148 9.72 1.67 -22.19
C PHE A 148 9.20 3.10 -22.37
N ARG A 149 9.84 3.93 -23.20
CA ARG A 149 9.30 5.27 -23.54
C ARG A 149 7.96 5.18 -24.26
N GLU A 150 7.76 4.15 -25.06
CA GLU A 150 6.51 3.92 -25.80
C GLU A 150 5.46 3.17 -24.96
N SER A 151 5.89 2.35 -23.99
CA SER A 151 5.00 1.39 -23.32
C SER A 151 4.68 1.68 -21.85
N LEU A 152 5.60 2.28 -21.08
CA LEU A 152 5.51 2.27 -19.60
C LEU A 152 4.28 3.01 -19.07
N ASN A 153 3.98 4.20 -19.60
CA ASN A 153 2.82 5.00 -19.20
C ASN A 153 1.64 4.87 -20.16
N ALA A 154 1.76 4.08 -21.24
CA ALA A 154 0.72 3.94 -22.25
C ALA A 154 -0.50 3.17 -21.72
N ALA A 155 -1.69 3.47 -22.26
CA ALA A 155 -2.97 2.96 -21.77
C ALA A 155 -3.05 1.41 -21.65
N GLY A 156 -2.32 0.68 -22.50
CA GLY A 156 -2.26 -0.79 -22.45
C GLY A 156 -1.40 -1.39 -21.33
N CYS A 157 -0.70 -0.58 -20.53
CA CYS A 157 0.14 -1.06 -19.42
C CYS A 157 -0.68 -1.13 -18.11
N ASP A 158 -0.98 -2.34 -17.65
CA ASP A 158 -1.80 -2.56 -16.46
C ASP A 158 -0.99 -2.46 -15.14
N ALA A 159 0.28 -2.88 -15.18
CA ALA A 159 1.15 -2.92 -14.01
C ALA A 159 2.62 -2.73 -14.37
N ILE A 160 3.40 -2.20 -13.42
CA ILE A 160 4.85 -2.04 -13.51
C ILE A 160 5.46 -2.74 -12.31
N HIS A 161 6.20 -3.80 -12.57
CA HIS A 161 6.99 -4.53 -11.57
C HIS A 161 8.42 -4.03 -11.65
N ILE A 162 8.81 -3.25 -10.66
CA ILE A 162 10.11 -2.58 -10.62
C ILE A 162 10.94 -3.07 -9.45
N THR A 163 12.18 -3.44 -9.75
CA THR A 163 13.23 -3.56 -8.74
C THR A 163 13.87 -2.18 -8.57
N GLU A 164 13.51 -1.50 -7.49
CA GLU A 164 13.96 -0.13 -7.19
C GLU A 164 15.33 -0.18 -6.51
N ILE A 165 16.37 0.15 -7.27
CA ILE A 165 17.74 0.18 -6.78
C ILE A 165 18.01 1.53 -6.13
N GLU A 166 18.25 1.50 -4.82
CA GLU A 166 18.42 2.72 -4.03
C GLU A 166 19.86 3.26 -4.08
N THR A 167 20.82 2.38 -4.39
CA THR A 167 22.23 2.74 -4.56
C THR A 167 22.43 3.55 -5.84
N SER A 168 23.23 4.62 -5.77
CA SER A 168 23.59 5.40 -6.95
C SER A 168 24.55 4.61 -7.85
N ILE A 169 24.11 4.31 -9.06
CA ILE A 169 24.88 3.57 -10.07
C ILE A 169 24.81 4.35 -11.38
N GLU A 170 25.96 4.54 -12.03
CA GLU A 170 26.04 5.24 -13.31
C GLU A 170 25.35 4.44 -14.43
N CYS A 171 24.55 5.12 -15.24
CA CYS A 171 23.78 4.52 -16.34
C CYS A 171 23.86 5.43 -17.59
N ASP A 172 23.77 4.85 -18.77
CA ASP A 172 23.65 5.55 -20.06
C ASP A 172 22.28 5.33 -20.73
N THR A 173 21.52 4.35 -20.24
CA THR A 173 20.23 3.95 -20.75
C THR A 173 19.20 4.12 -19.65
N PHE A 174 18.10 4.79 -19.97
CA PHE A 174 17.07 5.20 -19.00
C PHE A 174 15.67 4.80 -19.47
N MET A 175 14.77 4.61 -18.51
CA MET A 175 13.33 4.50 -18.73
C MET A 175 12.64 5.82 -18.32
N PRO A 176 11.40 6.11 -18.79
CA PRO A 176 10.65 7.26 -18.28
C PRO A 176 10.25 7.05 -16.82
N ALA A 177 9.98 8.14 -16.10
CA ALA A 177 9.39 8.07 -14.76
C ALA A 177 7.99 7.44 -14.80
N ILE A 178 7.63 6.73 -13.73
CA ILE A 178 6.27 6.18 -13.55
C ILE A 178 5.32 7.34 -13.28
N ASP A 179 4.24 7.42 -14.07
CA ASP A 179 3.24 8.47 -13.89
C ASP A 179 2.34 8.19 -12.68
N SER A 180 2.62 8.87 -11.56
CA SER A 180 1.84 8.78 -10.32
C SER A 180 0.39 9.28 -10.41
N SER A 181 0.01 9.99 -11.48
CA SER A 181 -1.39 10.36 -11.73
C SER A 181 -2.19 9.15 -12.23
N VAL A 182 -1.52 8.14 -12.78
CA VAL A 182 -2.14 6.97 -13.41
C VAL A 182 -1.88 5.69 -12.62
N PHE A 183 -0.72 5.59 -11.97
CA PHE A 183 -0.28 4.41 -11.25
C PHE A 183 -0.21 4.65 -9.74
N GLN A 184 -0.50 3.61 -8.96
CA GLN A 184 -0.28 3.59 -7.52
C GLN A 184 0.44 2.32 -7.07
N PRO A 185 1.24 2.38 -5.99
CA PRO A 185 1.89 1.19 -5.46
C PRO A 185 0.83 0.20 -4.92
N TRP A 186 0.96 -1.05 -5.33
CA TRP A 186 0.16 -2.17 -4.84
C TRP A 186 0.84 -2.91 -3.69
N CYS A 187 2.13 -3.19 -3.84
CA CYS A 187 2.95 -3.78 -2.79
C CYS A 187 4.41 -3.41 -2.99
N SER A 188 5.17 -3.40 -1.90
CA SER A 188 6.62 -3.23 -1.92
C SER A 188 7.25 -4.17 -0.91
N SER A 189 8.31 -4.88 -1.31
CA SER A 189 9.06 -5.69 -0.35
C SER A 189 9.81 -4.81 0.64
N PHE A 190 10.16 -5.37 1.80
CA PHE A 190 11.19 -4.75 2.64
C PHE A 190 12.51 -4.63 1.86
N PRO A 191 13.33 -3.60 2.15
CA PRO A 191 14.63 -3.43 1.50
C PRO A 191 15.54 -4.63 1.73
N LEU A 192 16.16 -5.10 0.64
CA LEU A 192 17.16 -6.15 0.61
C LEU A 192 18.53 -5.53 0.34
N VAL A 193 19.59 -6.21 0.79
CA VAL A 193 20.97 -5.85 0.44
C VAL A 193 21.66 -7.08 -0.14
N GLU A 194 22.06 -7.00 -1.40
CA GLU A 194 22.80 -8.04 -2.12
C GLU A 194 23.98 -7.37 -2.84
N ASN A 195 25.19 -7.89 -2.67
CA ASN A 195 26.40 -7.30 -3.27
C ASN A 195 26.59 -5.79 -3.00
N ASN A 196 26.30 -5.35 -1.76
CA ASN A 196 26.33 -3.94 -1.33
C ASN A 196 25.36 -3.00 -2.07
N ILE A 197 24.37 -3.56 -2.77
CA ILE A 197 23.32 -2.81 -3.43
C ILE A 197 22.04 -2.99 -2.63
N ARG A 198 21.46 -1.87 -2.18
CA ARG A 198 20.16 -1.85 -1.50
C ARG A 198 19.06 -1.68 -2.54
N TYR A 199 18.04 -2.53 -2.48
CA TYR A 199 16.90 -2.46 -3.40
C TYR A 199 15.64 -3.08 -2.80
N CYS A 200 14.48 -2.77 -3.38
CA CYS A 200 13.21 -3.43 -3.07
C CYS A 200 12.46 -3.82 -4.35
N PHE A 201 11.53 -4.76 -4.23
CA PHE A 201 10.61 -5.12 -5.29
C PHE A 201 9.29 -4.40 -5.08
N THR A 202 8.99 -3.42 -5.93
CA THR A 202 7.75 -2.65 -5.88
C THR A 202 6.89 -2.98 -7.10
N THR A 203 5.60 -3.18 -6.90
CA THR A 203 4.64 -3.25 -8.00
C THR A 203 3.73 -2.05 -7.96
N TYR A 204 3.64 -1.34 -9.08
CA TYR A 204 2.65 -0.30 -9.33
C TYR A 204 1.53 -0.87 -10.20
N VAL A 205 0.30 -0.48 -9.92
CA VAL A 205 -0.89 -0.83 -10.70
C VAL A 205 -1.53 0.42 -11.29
N ARG A 206 -2.02 0.29 -12.52
CA ARG A 206 -2.81 1.34 -13.15
C ARG A 206 -4.15 1.47 -12.40
N VAL A 207 -4.47 2.68 -11.98
CA VAL A 207 -5.73 3.03 -11.32
C VAL A 207 -6.60 3.95 -12.19
N ARG A 208 -6.03 4.61 -13.21
CA ARG A 208 -6.74 5.48 -14.17
C ARG A 208 -6.43 5.10 -15.63
N THR A 209 -7.39 5.32 -16.53
CA THR A 209 -7.28 5.01 -17.98
C THR A 209 -6.59 6.13 -18.75
N SER A 210 -6.70 7.37 -18.28
CA SER A 210 -6.07 8.55 -18.90
C SER A 210 -5.33 9.41 -17.88
N THR A 211 -4.41 10.24 -18.35
CA THR A 211 -3.70 11.24 -17.55
C THR A 211 -4.65 12.38 -17.22
N VAL A 212 -4.71 12.80 -15.95
CA VAL A 212 -5.48 13.98 -15.56
C VAL A 212 -4.71 15.22 -16.01
N GLU A 213 -5.25 15.99 -16.96
CA GLU A 213 -4.71 17.32 -17.29
C GLU A 213 -4.91 18.24 -16.09
N HIS A 214 -3.85 18.47 -15.31
CA HIS A 214 -3.86 19.49 -14.28
C HIS A 214 -3.74 20.88 -14.93
N ASN A 215 -4.88 21.48 -15.28
CA ASN A 215 -4.94 22.91 -15.51
C ASN A 215 -4.67 23.65 -14.19
N ASN A 216 -3.45 24.14 -14.03
CA ASN A 216 -3.07 25.08 -12.98
C ASN A 216 -3.76 26.44 -13.22
N GLN A 217 -4.90 26.71 -12.58
CA GLN A 217 -5.34 28.08 -12.30
C GLN A 217 -6.03 28.17 -10.92
N ASN A 218 -5.33 28.88 -10.03
CA ASN A 218 -5.73 29.72 -8.89
C ASN A 218 -6.70 29.21 -7.79
N CYS A 219 -6.34 29.65 -6.57
CA CYS A 219 -7.09 29.63 -5.32
C CYS A 219 -8.55 30.12 -5.48
N ASP A 220 -9.50 29.42 -4.84
CA ASP A 220 -10.35 30.01 -3.80
C ASP A 220 -11.37 28.98 -3.23
N LEU A 221 -11.87 29.35 -2.05
CA LEU A 221 -12.71 28.60 -1.13
C LEU A 221 -14.09 28.20 -1.67
N ALA A 222 -14.59 27.07 -1.16
CA ALA A 222 -15.99 26.66 -1.04
C ALA A 222 -16.85 26.52 -2.33
N SER A 223 -16.97 25.29 -2.83
CA SER A 223 -18.26 24.74 -3.31
C SER A 223 -18.21 23.21 -3.43
N ASP A 224 -19.14 22.53 -2.77
CA ASP A 224 -19.35 21.07 -2.76
C ASP A 224 -19.91 20.53 -4.09
N ASN A 225 -19.14 20.62 -5.18
CA ASN A 225 -19.39 19.85 -6.41
C ASN A 225 -18.12 19.77 -7.27
N LYS A 226 -17.06 19.14 -6.75
CA LYS A 226 -15.94 18.70 -7.60
C LYS A 226 -16.25 17.30 -8.15
N PRO A 227 -15.96 17.00 -9.43
CA PRO A 227 -15.96 15.63 -9.91
C PRO A 227 -15.01 14.82 -9.01
N ASP A 228 -15.40 13.57 -8.74
CA ASP A 228 -14.77 12.66 -7.76
C ASP A 228 -13.38 12.20 -8.26
N THR A 229 -12.42 13.14 -8.36
CA THR A 229 -11.07 12.95 -8.94
C THR A 229 -10.22 11.95 -8.17
N ASP A 230 -10.65 11.55 -6.96
CA ASP A 230 -9.93 10.63 -6.08
C ASP A 230 -10.34 9.16 -6.27
N LYS A 231 -11.43 8.87 -6.99
CA LYS A 231 -11.85 7.48 -7.26
C LYS A 231 -10.99 6.83 -8.34
N PHE A 232 -10.67 5.56 -8.15
CA PHE A 232 -10.02 4.75 -9.18
C PHE A 232 -11.01 4.43 -10.29
N GLU A 233 -10.58 4.55 -11.55
CA GLU A 233 -11.36 4.08 -12.70
C GLU A 233 -11.27 2.57 -12.82
N VAL A 234 -10.10 2.00 -12.52
CA VAL A 234 -9.88 0.55 -12.45
C VAL A 234 -10.42 0.01 -11.13
N LYS A 235 -11.48 -0.81 -11.19
CA LYS A 235 -12.14 -1.38 -9.99
C LYS A 235 -11.67 -2.78 -9.61
N LYS A 236 -11.00 -3.50 -10.51
CA LYS A 236 -10.51 -4.87 -10.29
C LYS A 236 -9.07 -4.99 -10.75
N PHE A 237 -8.22 -5.55 -9.90
CA PHE A 237 -6.79 -5.75 -10.16
C PHE A 237 -6.44 -7.20 -10.48
N SER A 238 -7.40 -7.97 -11.01
CA SER A 238 -7.25 -9.40 -11.32
C SER A 238 -6.25 -9.70 -12.45
N PHE A 239 -5.80 -8.66 -13.17
CA PHE A 239 -4.72 -8.79 -14.14
C PHE A 239 -3.38 -9.11 -13.45
N LEU A 240 -3.20 -8.79 -12.17
CA LEU A 240 -1.97 -9.10 -11.45
C LEU A 240 -1.72 -10.62 -11.39
N PRO A 241 -0.46 -11.07 -11.46
CA PRO A 241 -0.11 -12.44 -11.11
C PRO A 241 -0.55 -12.75 -9.67
N LYS A 242 -1.08 -13.95 -9.42
CA LYS A 242 -1.60 -14.35 -8.09
C LYS A 242 -0.59 -14.11 -6.98
N THR A 243 0.68 -14.42 -7.23
CA THR A 243 1.80 -14.23 -6.29
C THR A 243 2.09 -12.77 -5.95
N ILE A 244 1.73 -11.82 -6.82
CA ILE A 244 1.87 -10.39 -6.58
C ILE A 244 0.61 -9.83 -5.93
N PHE A 245 -0.56 -10.26 -6.42
CA PHE A 245 -1.85 -9.88 -5.85
C PHE A 245 -1.93 -10.18 -4.35
N GLN A 246 -1.49 -11.38 -3.94
CA GLN A 246 -1.49 -11.82 -2.54
C GLN A 246 -0.40 -11.17 -1.66
N ARG A 247 0.53 -10.38 -2.23
CA ARG A 247 1.55 -9.64 -1.46
C ARG A 247 1.03 -8.31 -0.91
N HIS A 248 -0.21 -7.92 -1.21
CA HIS A 248 -0.80 -6.71 -0.64
C HIS A 248 -0.87 -6.83 0.89
N GLU A 249 -0.31 -5.86 1.61
CA GLU A 249 -0.13 -5.97 3.07
C GLU A 249 -1.46 -5.98 3.85
N GLU A 250 -2.56 -5.49 3.26
CA GLU A 250 -3.91 -5.64 3.84
C GLU A 250 -4.31 -7.12 4.08
N TYR A 251 -3.75 -8.06 3.32
CA TYR A 251 -3.99 -9.49 3.57
C TYR A 251 -3.44 -9.96 4.91
N LEU A 252 -2.49 -9.25 5.54
CA LEU A 252 -2.06 -9.56 6.91
C LEU A 252 -3.23 -9.45 7.89
N TYR A 253 -4.03 -8.39 7.77
CA TYR A 253 -5.24 -8.20 8.57
C TYR A 253 -6.35 -9.18 8.17
N LEU A 254 -6.64 -9.31 6.86
CA LEU A 254 -7.76 -10.14 6.39
C LEU A 254 -7.54 -11.62 6.72
N ASN A 255 -6.33 -12.14 6.53
CA ASN A 255 -6.01 -13.52 6.86
C ASN A 255 -6.13 -13.76 8.37
N LEU A 256 -5.71 -12.81 9.20
CA LEU A 256 -5.85 -12.91 10.65
C LEU A 256 -7.32 -12.89 11.10
N VAL A 257 -8.16 -12.06 10.48
CA VAL A 257 -9.62 -12.08 10.70
C VAL A 257 -10.21 -13.44 10.34
N GLN A 258 -9.89 -13.96 9.15
CA GLN A 258 -10.36 -15.27 8.70
C GLN A 258 -9.91 -16.39 9.65
N ASP A 259 -8.65 -16.35 10.08
CA ASP A 259 -8.04 -17.32 10.98
C ASP A 259 -8.70 -17.31 12.37
N ILE A 260 -9.05 -16.13 12.90
CA ILE A 260 -9.79 -16.02 14.17
C ILE A 260 -11.24 -16.51 14.02
N ILE A 261 -11.92 -16.20 12.92
CA ILE A 261 -13.30 -16.64 12.69
C ILE A 261 -13.37 -18.17 12.52
N SER A 262 -12.38 -18.77 11.84
CA SER A 262 -12.34 -20.22 11.59
C SER A 262 -11.87 -21.03 12.79
N ASP A 263 -10.78 -20.60 13.43
CA ASP A 263 -10.03 -21.42 14.39
C ASP A 263 -9.83 -20.70 15.75
N GLY A 264 -10.54 -19.60 16.00
CA GLY A 264 -10.47 -18.86 17.26
C GLY A 264 -11.15 -19.60 18.41
N ASN A 265 -10.62 -19.41 19.62
CA ASN A 265 -11.25 -19.93 20.83
C ASN A 265 -12.44 -19.07 21.20
N LEU A 266 -13.60 -19.70 21.40
CA LEU A 266 -14.77 -19.05 21.96
C LEU A 266 -14.52 -18.68 23.42
N LYS A 267 -14.70 -17.41 23.76
CA LYS A 267 -14.57 -16.90 25.13
C LYS A 267 -15.73 -15.97 25.46
N ASP A 268 -16.19 -16.05 26.70
CA ASP A 268 -16.98 -14.96 27.29
C ASP A 268 -16.09 -13.72 27.49
N ASP A 269 -16.71 -12.54 27.49
CA ASP A 269 -16.01 -11.27 27.68
C ASP A 269 -16.74 -10.35 28.67
N ARG A 270 -16.06 -9.28 29.11
CA ARG A 270 -16.58 -8.32 30.12
C ARG A 270 -17.86 -7.58 29.68
N THR A 271 -18.16 -7.53 28.38
CA THR A 271 -19.31 -6.85 27.78
C THR A 271 -20.52 -7.77 27.63
N GLY A 272 -20.34 -9.09 27.82
CA GLY A 272 -21.37 -10.10 27.64
C GLY A 272 -21.67 -10.46 26.18
N THR A 273 -20.88 -9.96 25.22
CA THR A 273 -21.09 -10.20 23.78
C THR A 273 -20.54 -11.56 23.32
N GLY A 274 -19.45 -12.01 23.93
CA GLY A 274 -18.71 -13.20 23.53
C GLY A 274 -17.78 -12.90 22.35
N THR A 275 -16.61 -13.55 22.34
CA THR A 275 -15.57 -13.35 21.33
C THR A 275 -15.04 -14.68 20.79
N LEU A 276 -14.56 -14.64 19.54
CA LEU A 276 -13.61 -15.61 19.01
C LEU A 276 -12.22 -14.99 19.11
N SER A 277 -11.23 -15.70 19.65
CA SER A 277 -9.93 -15.11 19.94
C SER A 277 -8.73 -16.02 19.70
N LYS A 278 -7.59 -15.39 19.43
CA LYS A 278 -6.24 -15.97 19.47
C LYS A 278 -5.33 -15.12 20.34
N PHE A 279 -4.25 -15.71 20.83
CA PHE A 279 -3.30 -15.03 21.71
C PHE A 279 -1.91 -14.99 21.08
N GLY A 280 -1.32 -13.79 20.96
CA GLY A 280 0.01 -13.60 20.41
C GLY A 280 0.03 -13.60 18.88
N CYS A 281 -0.44 -12.52 18.27
CA CYS A 281 -0.42 -12.34 16.81
C CYS A 281 0.49 -11.16 16.43
N GLN A 282 0.92 -11.10 15.16
CA GLN A 282 1.77 -10.02 14.68
C GLN A 282 1.47 -9.68 13.22
N MET A 283 1.49 -8.38 12.89
CA MET A 283 1.45 -7.86 11.52
C MET A 283 2.59 -6.85 11.34
N ARG A 284 3.14 -6.73 10.12
CA ARG A 284 4.20 -5.77 9.79
C ARG A 284 3.88 -5.08 8.48
N PHE A 285 3.85 -3.75 8.50
CA PHE A 285 3.49 -2.88 7.38
C PHE A 285 4.70 -2.01 6.98
N ASN A 286 4.90 -1.85 5.67
CA ASN A 286 5.94 -1.01 5.10
C ASN A 286 5.43 0.42 4.90
N LEU A 287 6.08 1.41 5.51
CA LEU A 287 5.64 2.82 5.47
C LEU A 287 6.38 3.67 4.44
N ARG A 288 7.32 3.09 3.68
CA ARG A 288 8.22 3.85 2.80
C ARG A 288 7.51 4.45 1.58
N THR A 289 6.52 3.75 1.04
CA THR A 289 5.87 4.10 -0.24
C THR A 289 4.36 4.28 -0.13
N THR A 290 3.71 3.62 0.83
CA THR A 290 2.26 3.69 1.07
C THR A 290 1.97 3.88 2.56
N PHE A 291 0.71 4.15 2.88
CA PHE A 291 0.22 4.31 4.24
C PHE A 291 -0.85 3.25 4.52
N PRO A 292 -0.70 2.39 5.56
CA PRO A 292 -1.55 1.22 5.78
C PRO A 292 -2.92 1.60 6.34
N LEU A 293 -3.75 2.24 5.51
CA LEU A 293 -5.15 2.52 5.80
C LEU A 293 -6.02 1.55 5.00
N LEU A 294 -6.69 0.65 5.71
CA LEU A 294 -7.47 -0.43 5.11
C LEU A 294 -8.45 0.08 4.05
N THR A 295 -8.56 -0.69 2.96
CA THR A 295 -9.39 -0.35 1.80
C THR A 295 -10.59 -1.27 1.65
N THR A 296 -10.58 -2.46 2.25
CA THR A 296 -11.72 -3.40 2.23
C THR A 296 -12.93 -2.89 3.03
N LYS A 297 -12.74 -1.87 3.86
CA LYS A 297 -13.80 -1.03 4.44
C LYS A 297 -13.27 0.39 4.65
N LYS A 298 -14.13 1.39 4.53
CA LYS A 298 -13.79 2.79 4.84
C LYS A 298 -13.46 2.95 6.33
N VAL A 299 -12.24 3.41 6.61
CA VAL A 299 -11.76 3.74 7.96
C VAL A 299 -11.99 5.24 8.22
N PHE A 300 -12.35 5.60 9.46
CA PHE A 300 -12.61 6.98 9.84
C PHE A 300 -11.31 7.79 10.04
N TRP A 301 -10.65 8.15 8.94
CA TRP A 301 -9.34 8.83 8.94
C TRP A 301 -9.28 10.09 9.80
N ARG A 302 -10.29 10.98 9.70
CA ARG A 302 -10.32 12.20 10.51
C ARG A 302 -10.32 11.89 12.02
N GLY A 303 -11.04 10.84 12.43
CA GLY A 303 -10.99 10.35 13.80
C GLY A 303 -9.59 9.90 14.21
N VAL A 304 -8.90 9.13 13.35
CA VAL A 304 -7.51 8.66 13.60
C VAL A 304 -6.57 9.82 13.87
N VAL A 305 -6.60 10.84 13.00
CA VAL A 305 -5.72 12.02 13.11
C VAL A 305 -6.04 12.81 14.37
N GLU A 306 -7.30 13.15 14.60
CA GLU A 306 -7.69 14.01 15.74
C GLU A 306 -7.48 13.31 17.09
N GLU A 307 -7.71 12.00 17.18
CA GLU A 307 -7.41 11.23 18.39
C GLU A 307 -5.90 11.18 18.66
N LEU A 308 -5.09 10.96 17.63
CA LEU A 308 -3.63 10.94 17.80
C LEU A 308 -3.09 12.31 18.25
N LEU A 309 -3.58 13.40 17.67
CA LEU A 309 -3.23 14.76 18.11
C LEU A 309 -3.69 15.03 19.55
N TRP A 310 -4.86 14.51 19.94
CA TRP A 310 -5.35 14.57 21.31
C TRP A 310 -4.43 13.79 22.28
N PHE A 311 -3.98 12.59 21.93
CA PHE A 311 -2.99 11.85 22.71
C PHE A 311 -1.65 12.60 22.81
N ILE A 312 -1.15 13.12 21.68
CA ILE A 312 0.10 13.90 21.64
C ILE A 312 -0.02 15.09 22.59
N SER A 313 -1.14 15.83 22.59
CA SER A 313 -1.33 16.99 23.47
C SER A 313 -1.36 16.68 24.98
N GLY A 314 -1.44 15.40 25.37
CA GLY A 314 -1.60 15.00 26.77
C GLY A 314 -3.02 15.13 27.33
N SER A 315 -3.98 15.57 26.50
CA SER A 315 -5.37 15.79 26.90
C SER A 315 -6.06 14.48 27.31
N THR A 316 -6.92 14.58 28.33
CA THR A 316 -7.77 13.49 28.85
C THR A 316 -9.27 13.82 28.79
N ASN A 317 -9.61 15.01 28.25
CA ASN A 317 -10.97 15.48 28.09
C ASN A 317 -11.55 15.03 26.75
N ALA A 318 -12.51 14.10 26.77
CA ALA A 318 -13.20 13.62 25.57
C ALA A 318 -14.03 14.71 24.87
N LYS A 319 -14.44 15.78 25.58
CA LYS A 319 -15.21 16.89 24.99
C LYS A 319 -14.43 17.63 23.90
N VAL A 320 -13.09 17.68 24.00
CA VAL A 320 -12.22 18.26 22.95
C VAL A 320 -12.40 17.54 21.61
N LEU A 321 -12.63 16.21 21.65
CA LEU A 321 -12.92 15.42 20.46
C LEU A 321 -14.37 15.63 20.00
N GLN A 322 -15.33 15.69 20.94
CA GLN A 322 -16.75 15.94 20.65
C GLN A 322 -16.98 17.29 19.97
N GLU A 323 -16.31 18.35 20.42
CA GLU A 323 -16.35 19.69 19.81
C GLU A 323 -15.90 19.68 18.35
N LYS A 324 -15.05 18.72 17.97
CA LYS A 324 -14.61 18.48 16.59
C LYS A 324 -15.53 17.51 15.82
N GLY A 325 -16.59 17.00 16.45
CA GLY A 325 -17.50 15.99 15.89
C GLY A 325 -16.91 14.58 15.87
N ILE A 326 -15.98 14.27 16.78
CA ILE A 326 -15.34 12.96 16.93
C ILE A 326 -15.87 12.28 18.20
N HIS A 327 -16.67 11.23 18.03
CA HIS A 327 -17.48 10.62 19.10
C HIS A 327 -17.00 9.23 19.54
N ILE A 328 -15.74 8.87 19.24
CA ILE A 328 -15.21 7.51 19.46
C ILE A 328 -15.05 7.16 20.95
N TRP A 329 -14.96 8.16 21.83
CA TRP A 329 -14.82 7.98 23.28
C TRP A 329 -16.13 8.17 24.06
N ASP A 330 -17.22 8.58 23.42
CA ASP A 330 -18.47 8.98 24.10
C ASP A 330 -19.04 7.87 24.98
N GLY A 331 -19.01 6.63 24.51
CA GLY A 331 -19.49 5.48 25.28
C GLY A 331 -18.75 5.33 26.61
N ASN A 332 -17.42 5.39 26.57
CA ASN A 332 -16.55 5.21 27.73
C ASN A 332 -16.40 6.49 28.60
N ALA A 333 -16.81 7.64 28.07
CA ALA A 333 -16.77 8.92 28.78
C ALA A 333 -18.12 9.33 29.39
N SER A 334 -19.20 8.61 29.04
CA SER A 334 -20.56 8.92 29.49
C SER A 334 -20.71 8.81 31.01
N ARG A 335 -21.61 9.62 31.58
CA ARG A 335 -21.93 9.57 33.02
C ARG A 335 -22.29 8.15 33.48
N ASN A 336 -23.17 7.48 32.73
CA ASN A 336 -23.61 6.12 33.05
C ASN A 336 -22.45 5.11 33.11
N PHE A 337 -21.52 5.17 32.14
CA PHE A 337 -20.37 4.28 32.13
C PHE A 337 -19.42 4.56 33.28
N LEU A 338 -19.08 5.84 33.53
CA LEU A 338 -18.22 6.24 34.63
C LEU A 338 -18.80 5.81 35.99
N ASP A 339 -20.12 5.96 36.21
CA ASP A 339 -20.79 5.47 37.40
C ASP A 339 -20.72 3.95 37.53
N SER A 340 -20.91 3.22 36.42
CA SER A 340 -20.87 1.75 36.41
C SER A 340 -19.52 1.16 36.83
N ILE A 341 -18.44 1.91 36.64
CA ILE A 341 -17.07 1.54 37.04
C ILE A 341 -16.63 2.21 38.35
N GLY A 342 -17.56 2.86 39.08
CA GLY A 342 -17.31 3.44 40.40
C GLY A 342 -16.68 4.83 40.40
N MET A 343 -16.64 5.53 39.26
CA MET A 343 -16.07 6.89 39.12
C MET A 343 -17.14 7.97 39.27
N THR A 344 -17.94 7.91 40.35
CA THR A 344 -19.10 8.79 40.56
C THR A 344 -18.76 10.27 40.73
N ASN A 345 -17.56 10.59 41.18
CA ASN A 345 -17.09 11.97 41.37
C ASN A 345 -16.35 12.55 40.16
N ARG A 346 -16.11 11.75 39.11
CA ARG A 346 -15.41 12.18 37.90
C ARG A 346 -16.37 12.94 36.99
N GLU A 347 -15.98 14.05 36.38
CA GLU A 347 -16.85 14.77 35.43
C GLU A 347 -17.15 13.92 34.18
N GLU A 348 -18.34 14.02 33.59
CA GLU A 348 -18.60 13.43 32.28
C GLU A 348 -17.64 14.00 31.24
N GLY A 349 -17.03 13.13 30.42
CA GLY A 349 -15.97 13.51 29.49
C GLY A 349 -14.55 13.31 30.02
N ASP A 350 -14.35 13.24 31.34
CA ASP A 350 -13.03 12.99 31.94
C ASP A 350 -12.73 11.48 31.88
N LEU A 351 -11.70 11.10 31.12
CA LEU A 351 -11.28 9.70 30.97
C LEU A 351 -10.26 9.25 32.02
N GLY A 352 -9.81 10.15 32.89
CA GLY A 352 -8.71 9.93 33.81
C GLY A 352 -7.34 9.96 33.12
N PRO A 353 -6.27 9.51 33.80
CA PRO A 353 -4.90 9.58 33.30
C PRO A 353 -4.60 8.52 32.21
N VAL A 354 -5.35 8.54 31.12
CA VAL A 354 -5.24 7.60 29.99
C VAL A 354 -4.15 8.03 29.00
N TYR A 355 -3.71 7.10 28.16
CA TYR A 355 -2.85 7.28 26.97
C TYR A 355 -1.97 8.56 26.96
N GLY A 356 -2.48 9.66 26.38
CA GLY A 356 -1.74 10.92 26.22
C GLY A 356 -1.20 11.49 27.52
N PHE A 357 -1.97 11.41 28.61
CA PHE A 357 -1.49 11.80 29.93
C PHE A 357 -0.26 10.99 30.33
N GLN A 358 -0.29 9.66 30.12
CA GLN A 358 0.87 8.82 30.41
C GLN A 358 2.03 9.13 29.44
N TRP A 359 1.77 9.55 28.20
CA TRP A 359 2.82 9.91 27.25
C TRP A 359 3.56 11.20 27.63
N ARG A 360 2.84 12.21 28.12
CA ARG A 360 3.38 13.55 28.41
C ARG A 360 3.70 13.79 29.89
N HIS A 361 3.04 13.05 30.78
CA HIS A 361 3.04 13.29 32.23
C HIS A 361 3.15 11.98 33.03
N PHE A 362 3.95 11.02 32.57
CA PHE A 362 4.05 9.70 33.22
C PHE A 362 4.43 9.83 34.70
N GLY A 363 3.61 9.26 35.59
CA GLY A 363 3.81 9.31 37.05
C GLY A 363 3.40 10.63 37.73
N ALA A 364 2.85 11.61 37.01
CA ALA A 364 2.23 12.77 37.62
C ALA A 364 0.94 12.37 38.37
N ARG A 365 0.63 13.06 39.47
CA ARG A 365 -0.60 12.82 40.22
C ARG A 365 -1.79 13.43 39.48
N TYR A 366 -2.65 12.58 38.93
CA TYR A 366 -3.89 13.04 38.30
C TYR A 366 -4.85 13.68 39.31
N THR A 367 -5.50 14.77 38.91
CA THR A 367 -6.57 15.46 39.63
C THR A 367 -7.86 15.41 38.81
N ASP A 368 -7.94 16.22 37.77
CA ASP A 368 -9.02 16.25 36.79
C ASP A 368 -8.49 16.59 35.37
N MET A 369 -9.39 16.62 34.38
CA MET A 369 -9.07 16.89 32.99
C MET A 369 -8.83 18.37 32.64
N HIS A 370 -9.01 19.29 33.60
CA HIS A 370 -8.87 20.74 33.40
C HIS A 370 -7.56 21.30 33.98
N ALA A 371 -6.91 20.54 34.86
CA ALA A 371 -5.65 20.92 35.48
C ALA A 371 -4.49 21.04 34.45
N ASP A 372 -3.58 21.97 34.72
CA ASP A 372 -2.34 22.11 33.96
C ASP A 372 -1.26 21.17 34.52
N TYR A 373 -0.89 20.18 33.72
CA TYR A 373 0.15 19.20 34.05
C TYR A 373 1.53 19.54 33.45
N THR A 374 1.71 20.73 32.88
CA THR A 374 2.98 21.17 32.29
C THR A 374 4.12 21.02 33.28
N GLY A 375 5.19 20.32 32.87
CA GLY A 375 6.37 20.06 33.70
C GLY A 375 6.17 19.03 34.83
N GLN A 376 4.98 18.42 34.95
CA GLN A 376 4.71 17.35 35.90
C GLN A 376 4.93 15.97 35.26
N GLY A 377 5.46 15.03 36.06
CA GLY A 377 5.76 13.68 35.59
C GLY A 377 6.94 13.63 34.61
N PHE A 378 6.98 12.58 33.79
CA PHE A 378 8.00 12.38 32.76
C PHE A 378 7.37 12.42 31.36
N ASP A 379 7.83 13.34 30.51
CA ASP A 379 7.42 13.45 29.11
C ASP A 379 8.18 12.44 28.26
N GLN A 380 7.58 11.25 28.11
CA GLN A 380 8.14 10.15 27.34
C GLN A 380 8.21 10.47 25.84
N LEU A 381 7.23 11.23 25.31
CA LEU A 381 7.21 11.54 23.87
C LEU A 381 8.38 12.44 23.48
N LEU A 382 8.66 13.46 24.28
CA LEU A 382 9.83 14.32 24.04
C LEU A 382 11.15 13.58 24.26
N ASP A 383 11.26 12.70 25.27
CA ASP A 383 12.43 11.85 25.46
C ASP A 383 12.67 10.89 24.28
N VAL A 384 11.60 10.31 23.72
CA VAL A 384 11.67 9.48 22.50
C VAL A 384 12.23 10.30 21.33
N ILE A 385 11.69 11.50 21.09
CA ILE A 385 12.13 12.38 19.99
C ILE A 385 13.58 12.81 20.20
N ASP A 386 13.96 13.19 21.42
CA ASP A 386 15.33 13.56 21.77
C ASP A 386 16.31 12.41 21.50
N LYS A 387 16.01 11.20 21.98
CA LYS A 387 16.83 10.01 21.73
C LYS A 387 16.96 9.70 20.24
N ILE A 388 15.88 9.81 19.46
CA ILE A 388 15.94 9.58 18.02
C ILE A 388 16.90 10.57 17.34
N LYS A 389 16.87 11.85 17.75
CA LYS A 389 17.74 12.89 17.18
C LYS A 389 19.19 12.76 17.63
N ASN A 390 19.40 12.49 18.92
CA ASN A 390 20.70 12.68 19.58
C ASN A 390 21.40 11.36 19.95
N ASN A 391 20.67 10.26 20.06
CA ASN A 391 21.21 8.94 20.35
C ASN A 391 20.43 7.81 19.62
N PRO A 392 20.37 7.83 18.27
CA PRO A 392 19.49 6.94 17.50
C PRO A 392 19.78 5.44 17.65
N ASN A 393 20.98 5.07 18.11
CA ASN A 393 21.37 3.68 18.38
C ASN A 393 20.92 3.20 19.77
N ASP A 394 20.26 4.05 20.57
CA ASP A 394 19.72 3.66 21.86
C ASP A 394 18.67 2.54 21.68
N ARG A 395 18.71 1.55 22.57
CA ARG A 395 17.79 0.41 22.58
C ARG A 395 16.61 0.62 23.52
N ARG A 396 16.47 1.82 24.10
CA ARG A 396 15.48 2.22 25.11
C ARG A 396 14.65 3.43 24.64
N ILE A 397 14.44 3.55 23.33
CA ILE A 397 13.53 4.52 22.72
C ILE A 397 12.11 3.93 22.84
N ILE A 398 11.47 4.19 23.97
CA ILE A 398 10.25 3.49 24.41
C ILE A 398 9.20 4.51 24.85
N LEU A 399 7.94 4.21 24.56
CA LEU A 399 6.76 4.94 24.99
C LEU A 399 5.77 3.96 25.65
N SER A 400 5.36 4.21 26.90
CA SER A 400 4.43 3.35 27.64
C SER A 400 3.21 4.11 28.13
N ALA A 401 2.02 3.56 27.92
CA ALA A 401 0.80 4.01 28.57
C ALA A 401 0.44 3.16 29.80
N TRP A 402 1.17 2.07 30.07
CA TRP A 402 0.83 1.16 31.16
C TRP A 402 1.45 1.57 32.49
N ASN A 403 0.66 2.24 33.32
CA ASN A 403 1.03 2.61 34.68
C ASN A 403 0.15 1.86 35.70
N PRO A 404 0.65 0.79 36.34
CA PRO A 404 -0.10 0.00 37.31
C PRO A 404 -0.73 0.81 38.46
N SER A 405 -0.07 1.89 38.90
CA SER A 405 -0.56 2.73 40.00
C SER A 405 -1.80 3.55 39.60
N ASP A 406 -1.94 3.87 38.31
CA ASP A 406 -3.02 4.73 37.81
C ASP A 406 -4.17 3.94 37.17
N LEU A 407 -4.04 2.62 36.96
CA LEU A 407 -5.06 1.83 36.22
C LEU A 407 -6.47 1.98 36.79
N LYS A 408 -6.61 2.10 38.12
CA LYS A 408 -7.91 2.28 38.79
C LYS A 408 -8.51 3.67 38.62
N LEU A 409 -7.71 4.63 38.12
CA LEU A 409 -8.14 6.01 37.85
C LEU A 409 -8.62 6.18 36.41
N MET A 410 -8.33 5.24 35.52
CA MET A 410 -8.61 5.32 34.09
C MET A 410 -9.99 4.77 33.75
N ALA A 411 -10.77 5.49 32.95
CA ALA A 411 -12.07 5.02 32.46
C ALA A 411 -11.94 3.71 31.68
N LEU A 412 -10.85 3.56 30.93
CA LEU A 412 -10.50 2.32 30.25
C LEU A 412 -8.98 2.10 30.30
N PRO A 413 -8.49 0.96 30.82
CA PRO A 413 -7.07 0.63 30.78
C PRO A 413 -6.52 0.62 29.35
N PRO A 414 -5.30 1.13 29.10
CA PRO A 414 -4.77 1.28 27.74
C PRO A 414 -4.73 -0.03 26.95
N CYS A 415 -5.29 -0.03 25.75
CA CYS A 415 -5.25 -1.20 24.84
C CYS A 415 -3.89 -1.28 24.14
N HIS A 416 -3.48 -0.24 23.42
CA HIS A 416 -2.14 -0.06 22.87
C HIS A 416 -1.24 0.57 23.94
N MET A 417 -0.51 -0.29 24.64
CA MET A 417 0.04 0.05 25.95
C MET A 417 1.54 0.33 25.94
N PHE A 418 2.25 -0.11 24.90
CA PHE A 418 3.70 0.01 24.81
C PHE A 418 4.14 0.12 23.35
N ALA A 419 5.07 1.01 23.05
CA ALA A 419 5.74 1.11 21.75
C ALA A 419 7.24 1.27 21.92
N GLN A 420 7.99 0.68 21.00
CA GLN A 420 9.43 0.81 20.89
C GLN A 420 9.79 1.29 19.48
N PHE A 421 10.71 2.24 19.41
CA PHE A 421 11.21 2.78 18.16
C PHE A 421 12.62 2.27 17.87
N TYR A 422 12.96 2.20 16.59
CA TYR A 422 14.24 1.71 16.09
C TYR A 422 14.70 2.54 14.90
N VAL A 423 15.92 3.08 14.97
CA VAL A 423 16.53 3.85 13.88
C VAL A 423 17.61 3.02 13.22
N ALA A 424 17.53 2.88 11.90
CA ALA A 424 18.60 2.28 11.09
C ALA A 424 18.54 2.78 9.66
N ASN A 425 19.69 2.95 9.02
CA ASN A 425 19.79 3.36 7.60
C ASN A 425 19.03 4.66 7.26
N GLY A 426 18.96 5.61 8.21
CA GLY A 426 18.18 6.85 8.04
C GLY A 426 16.66 6.65 8.11
N GLU A 427 16.20 5.48 8.56
CA GLU A 427 14.78 5.13 8.68
C GLU A 427 14.37 4.94 10.14
N LEU A 428 13.12 5.33 10.47
CA LEU A 428 12.49 5.10 11.76
C LEU A 428 11.40 4.03 11.66
N SER A 429 11.55 2.94 12.39
CA SER A 429 10.53 1.91 12.56
C SER A 429 9.91 1.97 13.96
N CYS A 430 8.68 1.50 14.09
CA CYS A 430 7.94 1.39 15.34
C CYS A 430 7.38 -0.01 15.53
N GLN A 431 7.58 -0.60 16.69
CA GLN A 431 6.86 -1.79 17.15
C GLN A 431 5.92 -1.39 18.28
N MET A 432 4.62 -1.66 18.13
CA MET A 432 3.61 -1.41 19.15
C MET A 432 3.01 -2.72 19.66
N TYR A 433 2.92 -2.85 20.99
CA TYR A 433 2.24 -3.94 21.68
C TYR A 433 0.86 -3.50 22.16
N GLN A 434 -0.17 -4.21 21.69
CA GLN A 434 -1.56 -4.02 22.06
C GLN A 434 -2.05 -5.25 22.82
N ARG A 435 -2.37 -5.08 24.11
CA ARG A 435 -2.78 -6.21 24.98
C ARG A 435 -4.11 -6.84 24.58
N SER A 436 -4.99 -6.06 23.95
CA SER A 436 -6.37 -6.44 23.62
C SER A 436 -6.79 -5.73 22.33
N ALA A 437 -7.18 -6.51 21.32
CA ALA A 437 -7.26 -6.08 19.94
C ALA A 437 -8.57 -6.54 19.30
N ASP A 438 -9.54 -5.62 19.28
CA ASP A 438 -10.78 -5.77 18.52
C ASP A 438 -10.48 -5.65 17.02
N MET A 439 -10.51 -6.78 16.32
CA MET A 439 -10.25 -6.84 14.88
C MET A 439 -11.35 -6.16 14.05
N GLY A 440 -12.57 -6.05 14.55
CA GLY A 440 -13.70 -5.44 13.85
C GLY A 440 -13.58 -3.92 13.75
N LEU A 441 -13.30 -3.26 14.88
CA LEU A 441 -13.29 -1.80 14.96
C LEU A 441 -11.90 -1.23 15.29
N GLY A 442 -11.29 -1.69 16.39
CA GLY A 442 -10.09 -1.08 16.97
C GLY A 442 -8.84 -1.23 16.09
N VAL A 443 -8.51 -2.45 15.66
CA VAL A 443 -7.25 -2.76 14.97
C VAL A 443 -7.03 -1.93 13.69
N PRO A 444 -8.01 -1.78 12.77
CA PRO A 444 -7.87 -0.88 11.63
C PRO A 444 -7.51 0.56 12.00
N PHE A 445 -8.08 1.06 13.11
CA PHE A 445 -7.81 2.39 13.64
C PHE A 445 -6.39 2.46 14.25
N ASN A 446 -5.99 1.43 15.01
CA ASN A 446 -4.70 1.36 15.67
C ASN A 446 -3.53 1.20 14.69
N ILE A 447 -3.72 0.46 13.58
CA ILE A 447 -2.74 0.36 12.50
C ILE A 447 -2.46 1.75 11.94
N ALA A 448 -3.51 2.48 11.56
CA ALA A 448 -3.37 3.82 11.00
C ALA A 448 -2.79 4.82 12.02
N SER A 449 -3.21 4.77 13.28
CA SER A 449 -2.76 5.68 14.33
C SER A 449 -1.25 5.57 14.61
N TYR A 450 -0.73 4.35 14.82
CA TYR A 450 0.71 4.19 15.08
C TYR A 450 1.58 4.28 13.82
N ALA A 451 1.05 3.92 12.64
CA ALA A 451 1.71 4.26 11.38
C ALA A 451 1.86 5.77 11.23
N LEU A 452 0.81 6.55 11.55
CA LEU A 452 0.84 8.01 11.49
C LEU A 452 1.82 8.59 12.52
N LEU A 453 1.79 8.11 13.77
CA LEU A 453 2.75 8.54 14.80
C LEU A 453 4.20 8.30 14.36
N THR A 454 4.47 7.13 13.75
CA THR A 454 5.79 6.80 13.22
C THR A 454 6.20 7.77 12.11
N CYS A 455 5.30 8.07 11.17
CA CYS A 455 5.56 9.04 10.11
C CYS A 455 5.77 10.46 10.65
N MET A 456 5.02 10.88 11.67
CA MET A 456 5.17 12.20 12.31
C MET A 456 6.52 12.33 13.01
N ILE A 457 6.91 11.33 13.81
CA ILE A 457 8.20 11.33 14.51
C ILE A 457 9.36 11.26 13.52
N ALA A 458 9.26 10.42 12.48
CA ALA A 458 10.26 10.37 11.42
C ALA A 458 10.43 11.75 10.76
N HIS A 459 9.31 12.42 10.45
CA HIS A 459 9.31 13.74 9.84
C HIS A 459 10.01 14.81 10.69
N VAL A 460 9.67 14.92 11.99
CA VAL A 460 10.26 15.95 12.87
C VAL A 460 11.71 15.64 13.29
N CYS A 461 12.17 14.43 13.00
CA CYS A 461 13.55 13.97 13.20
C CYS A 461 14.36 13.88 11.89
N ASP A 462 13.82 14.37 10.77
CA ASP A 462 14.44 14.33 9.44
C ASP A 462 14.88 12.91 9.01
N LEU A 463 14.06 11.91 9.35
CA LEU A 463 14.19 10.50 8.97
C LEU A 463 13.10 10.08 7.96
N VAL A 464 13.32 8.95 7.29
CA VAL A 464 12.32 8.31 6.44
C VAL A 464 11.50 7.31 7.28
N PRO A 465 10.17 7.21 7.09
CA PRO A 465 9.39 6.16 7.73
C PRO A 465 9.84 4.76 7.25
N GLY A 466 10.15 3.87 8.20
CA GLY A 466 10.54 2.50 7.96
C GLY A 466 9.34 1.54 8.02
N ASP A 467 9.26 0.77 9.10
CA ASP A 467 8.23 -0.25 9.27
C ASP A 467 7.36 0.03 10.50
N PHE A 468 6.08 -0.32 10.41
CA PHE A 468 5.21 -0.46 11.57
C PHE A 468 4.94 -1.93 11.87
N ILE A 469 5.31 -2.39 13.07
CA ILE A 469 5.08 -3.74 13.56
C ILE A 469 4.00 -3.69 14.64
N HIS A 470 2.89 -4.38 14.42
CA HIS A 470 1.77 -4.46 15.35
C HIS A 470 1.77 -5.81 16.03
N VAL A 471 2.13 -5.84 17.32
CA VAL A 471 2.13 -7.04 18.17
C VAL A 471 0.86 -7.05 19.00
N LEU A 472 0.11 -8.15 18.93
CA LEU A 472 -1.22 -8.27 19.50
C LEU A 472 -1.23 -9.37 20.58
N GLY A 473 -1.74 -9.03 21.76
CA GLY A 473 -2.02 -9.96 22.86
C GLY A 473 -3.28 -10.77 22.58
N ASP A 474 -4.34 -10.49 23.35
CA ASP A 474 -5.68 -11.04 23.09
C ASP A 474 -6.27 -10.41 21.82
N THR A 475 -6.25 -11.18 20.73
CA THR A 475 -6.69 -10.75 19.40
C THR A 475 -8.03 -11.38 19.09
N HIS A 476 -9.07 -10.58 18.94
CA HIS A 476 -10.42 -11.12 18.94
C HIS A 476 -11.36 -10.47 17.93
N VAL A 477 -12.37 -11.24 17.57
CA VAL A 477 -13.56 -10.82 16.83
C VAL A 477 -14.75 -10.98 17.78
N TYR A 478 -15.49 -9.91 18.02
CA TYR A 478 -16.78 -10.00 18.72
C TYR A 478 -17.75 -10.86 17.91
N SER A 479 -18.56 -11.68 18.60
CA SER A 479 -19.52 -12.57 17.94
C SER A 479 -20.50 -11.80 17.05
N THR A 480 -20.86 -10.58 17.44
CA THR A 480 -21.72 -9.65 16.67
C THR A 480 -21.05 -9.10 15.41
N HIS A 481 -19.72 -9.20 15.28
CA HIS A 481 -18.95 -8.70 14.14
C HIS A 481 -18.57 -9.80 13.14
N VAL A 482 -18.81 -11.09 13.45
CA VAL A 482 -18.45 -12.21 12.56
C VAL A 482 -19.07 -12.04 11.17
N ARG A 483 -20.38 -11.78 11.08
CA ARG A 483 -21.07 -11.59 9.80
C ARG A 483 -20.56 -10.34 9.04
N PRO A 484 -20.51 -9.14 9.64
CA PRO A 484 -19.90 -7.97 8.98
C PRO A 484 -18.47 -8.20 8.48
N LEU A 485 -17.66 -8.96 9.22
CA LEU A 485 -16.29 -9.29 8.82
C LEU A 485 -16.25 -10.34 7.69
N GLN A 486 -17.16 -11.31 7.68
CA GLN A 486 -17.33 -12.21 6.53
C GLN A 486 -17.70 -11.45 5.26
N GLU A 487 -18.53 -10.40 5.37
CA GLU A 487 -18.83 -9.48 4.25
C GLU A 487 -17.58 -8.69 3.83
N GLN A 488 -16.77 -8.21 4.79
CA GLN A 488 -15.48 -7.56 4.50
C GLN A 488 -14.52 -8.48 3.75
N LEU A 489 -14.42 -9.76 4.13
CA LEU A 489 -13.52 -10.75 3.53
C LEU A 489 -13.83 -11.05 2.05
N GLN A 490 -15.04 -10.77 1.58
CA GLN A 490 -15.40 -10.91 0.16
C GLN A 490 -14.97 -9.71 -0.71
N LYS A 491 -14.53 -8.60 -0.10
CA LYS A 491 -14.10 -7.39 -0.80
C LYS A 491 -12.59 -7.49 -1.07
N PRO A 492 -12.12 -7.49 -2.33
CA PRO A 492 -10.69 -7.50 -2.61
C PRO A 492 -10.05 -6.17 -2.18
N PRO A 493 -8.82 -6.17 -1.63
CA PRO A 493 -8.06 -4.95 -1.39
C PRO A 493 -7.90 -4.11 -2.66
N LYS A 494 -7.76 -2.81 -2.44
CA LYS A 494 -7.31 -1.82 -3.43
C LYS A 494 -5.98 -1.23 -2.94
N PRO A 495 -5.19 -0.57 -3.81
CA PRO A 495 -3.98 0.12 -3.38
C PRO A 495 -4.18 0.94 -2.11
N PHE A 496 -3.25 0.80 -1.16
CA PHE A 496 -3.19 1.69 -0.01
C PHE A 496 -2.93 3.14 -0.46
N PRO A 497 -3.47 4.14 0.27
CA PRO A 497 -3.21 5.53 -0.04
C PRO A 497 -1.76 5.92 0.25
N ILE A 498 -1.35 7.06 -0.28
CA ILE A 498 -0.07 7.71 0.04
C ILE A 498 -0.34 8.83 1.05
N LEU A 499 0.38 8.84 2.17
CA LEU A 499 0.32 9.92 3.14
C LEU A 499 1.26 11.07 2.71
N LYS A 500 0.73 12.28 2.65
CA LYS A 500 1.50 13.53 2.55
C LYS A 500 1.36 14.30 3.86
N ILE A 501 2.49 14.68 4.42
CA ILE A 501 2.61 15.51 5.63
C ILE A 501 3.07 16.90 5.21
N ASN A 502 2.53 17.95 5.82
CA ASN A 502 2.98 19.32 5.63
C ASN A 502 4.49 19.44 5.94
N PRO A 503 5.35 19.78 4.94
CA PRO A 503 6.79 19.77 5.12
C PRO A 503 7.31 20.88 6.06
N GLU A 504 6.50 21.90 6.36
CA GLU A 504 6.88 23.03 7.20
C GLU A 504 6.82 22.72 8.70
N LYS A 505 6.16 21.63 9.09
CA LYS A 505 5.90 21.29 10.49
C LYS A 505 7.08 20.56 11.12
N LYS A 506 7.90 21.28 11.90
CA LYS A 506 9.12 20.74 12.52
C LYS A 506 8.99 20.36 14.00
N ASN A 507 7.83 20.58 14.59
CA ASN A 507 7.55 20.24 15.99
C ASN A 507 6.32 19.33 16.08
N ILE A 508 6.42 18.24 16.87
CA ILE A 508 5.36 17.26 17.08
C ILE A 508 4.07 17.89 17.62
N ASP A 509 4.18 18.95 18.43
CA ASP A 509 3.06 19.66 19.05
C ASP A 509 2.40 20.69 18.10
N SER A 510 3.01 20.95 16.94
CA SER A 510 2.53 21.97 15.99
C SER A 510 1.55 21.44 14.94
N PHE A 511 1.39 20.12 14.85
CA PHE A 511 0.53 19.50 13.84
C PHE A 511 -0.94 19.76 14.10
N VAL A 512 -1.68 20.00 13.03
CA VAL A 512 -3.15 20.05 13.00
C VAL A 512 -3.68 19.09 11.94
N ALA A 513 -4.97 18.77 11.97
CA ALA A 513 -5.53 17.76 11.07
C ALA A 513 -5.36 18.06 9.57
N SER A 514 -5.34 19.35 9.18
CA SER A 514 -5.12 19.77 7.80
C SER A 514 -3.70 19.56 7.29
N ASP A 515 -2.73 19.26 8.17
CA ASP A 515 -1.34 18.98 7.77
C ASP A 515 -1.18 17.57 7.16
N PHE A 516 -2.22 16.75 7.17
CA PHE A 516 -2.20 15.38 6.67
C PHE A 516 -3.16 15.20 5.51
N LYS A 517 -2.63 14.80 4.35
CA LYS A 517 -3.41 14.52 3.14
C LYS A 517 -3.18 13.09 2.70
N LEU A 518 -4.27 12.35 2.48
CA LEU A 518 -4.24 11.05 1.82
C LEU A 518 -4.42 11.23 0.32
N ILE A 519 -3.53 10.66 -0.48
CA ILE A 519 -3.65 10.62 -1.93
C ILE A 519 -4.05 9.21 -2.33
N GLY A 520 -5.14 9.08 -3.09
CA GLY A 520 -5.56 7.78 -3.61
C GLY A 520 -6.34 6.90 -2.64
N TYR A 521 -7.03 7.46 -1.65
CA TYR A 521 -7.86 6.63 -0.77
C TYR A 521 -9.25 6.37 -1.38
N ASP A 522 -9.38 5.29 -2.15
CA ASP A 522 -10.66 4.82 -2.72
C ASP A 522 -11.11 3.50 -2.04
N PRO A 523 -11.47 3.48 -0.74
CA PRO A 523 -11.88 2.25 -0.07
C PRO A 523 -13.23 1.73 -0.61
N HIS A 524 -13.57 0.52 -0.24
CA HIS A 524 -14.96 0.04 -0.29
C HIS A 524 -15.82 0.76 0.75
N GLU A 525 -17.13 0.67 0.57
CA GLU A 525 -18.10 1.30 1.47
C GLU A 525 -17.94 0.86 2.94
N LYS A 526 -18.35 1.76 3.82
CA LYS A 526 -18.38 1.52 5.27
C LYS A 526 -19.16 0.24 5.58
N ILE A 527 -18.66 -0.51 6.56
CA ILE A 527 -19.35 -1.67 7.13
C ILE A 527 -19.70 -1.28 8.56
N GLU A 528 -21.00 -1.27 8.88
CA GLU A 528 -21.47 -0.91 10.22
C GLU A 528 -21.17 -2.04 11.21
N MET A 529 -20.49 -1.69 12.30
CA MET A 529 -20.20 -2.57 13.43
C MET A 529 -20.41 -1.75 14.71
N LYS A 530 -21.21 -2.27 15.65
CA LYS A 530 -21.48 -1.59 16.92
C LYS A 530 -20.35 -1.88 17.90
N MET A 531 -19.86 -0.84 18.58
CA MET A 531 -18.89 -1.00 19.66
C MET A 531 -19.53 -1.75 20.83
N ALA A 532 -18.80 -2.69 21.42
CA ALA A 532 -19.18 -3.35 22.66
C ALA A 532 -18.73 -2.47 23.84
N VAL A 533 -19.68 -2.02 24.67
CA VAL A 533 -19.42 -1.13 25.82
C VAL A 533 -19.30 -1.95 27.08
#